data_AF-A0A7Y5GT92-F1
#
_entry.id   AF-A0A7Y5GT92-F1
#
_cell.length_a   1.000
_cell.length_b   1.000
_cell.length_c   1.000
_cell.angle_alpha   90.00
_cell.angle_beta   90.00
_cell.angle_gamma   90.00
#
_symmetry.space_group_name_H-M   'P 1'
#
loop_
_entity.id
_entity.type
_entity.pdbx_description
1 polymer ?
#
loop_
_entity_poly.entity_id
_entity_poly.type
_entity_poly.pdbx_seq_one_letter_code
_entity_poly.pdbx_strand_id
1 'polypeptide(L)'
;MPEQLEEYYGSIPELLSDVLDEDTCWQLFSDVANFGTDIRITVKCGHRDHGELVPITVGEAHEALVHNDVVAVQLRYGYQGCSWCDTVMRYGDGYRIIRIKSTN
;
A
#
# COMPACT_ATOMS: atom_id res chain seq x y z
N MET A 1 10.27 40.12 8.38
CA MET A 1 10.70 39.55 7.10
C MET A 1 10.65 38.02 7.18
N PRO A 2 9.54 37.37 6.79
CA PRO A 2 9.45 35.92 6.71
C PRO A 2 9.54 35.49 5.24
N GLU A 3 10.76 35.42 4.70
CA GLU A 3 11.00 35.28 3.24
C GLU A 3 11.66 33.93 2.87
N GLN A 4 11.60 32.93 3.75
CA GLN A 4 12.37 31.69 3.57
C GLN A 4 11.59 30.39 3.87
N LEU A 5 10.25 30.38 3.76
CA LEU A 5 9.45 29.17 3.99
C LEU A 5 8.96 28.46 2.72
N GLU A 6 9.23 28.99 1.53
CA GLU A 6 8.73 28.41 0.27
C GLU A 6 9.61 27.29 -0.31
N GLU A 7 10.87 27.15 0.10
CA GLU A 7 11.83 26.21 -0.53
C GLU A 7 11.83 24.78 0.05
N TYR A 8 10.95 24.46 1.02
CA TYR A 8 10.94 23.15 1.68
C TYR A 8 9.71 22.26 1.36
N TYR A 9 8.85 22.66 0.44
CA TYR A 9 7.78 21.81 -0.06
C TYR A 9 8.22 21.15 -1.37
N GLY A 10 8.97 20.06 -1.26
CA GLY A 10 9.02 19.08 -2.35
C GLY A 10 7.59 18.77 -2.81
N SER A 11 7.42 18.44 -4.09
CA SER A 11 6.09 18.21 -4.68
C SER A 11 5.25 17.30 -3.77
N ILE A 12 4.08 17.79 -3.35
CA ILE A 12 3.16 17.02 -2.52
C ILE A 12 2.81 15.72 -3.27
N PRO A 13 3.02 14.54 -2.66
CA PRO A 13 2.71 13.27 -3.29
C PRO A 13 1.24 13.19 -3.73
N GLU A 14 1.00 12.59 -4.89
CA GLU A 14 -0.34 12.41 -5.42
C GLU A 14 -1.06 11.33 -4.61
N LEU A 15 -2.24 11.67 -4.07
CA LEU A 15 -3.09 10.76 -3.30
C LEU A 15 -4.29 10.34 -4.15
N LEU A 16 -4.44 9.04 -4.36
CA LEU A 16 -5.56 8.42 -5.06
C LEU A 16 -6.31 7.47 -4.10
N SER A 17 -7.63 7.40 -4.22
CA SER A 17 -8.45 6.46 -3.46
C SER A 17 -9.49 5.84 -4.38
N ASP A 18 -9.67 4.53 -4.28
CA ASP A 18 -10.67 3.80 -5.08
C ASP A 18 -11.20 2.57 -4.32
N VAL A 19 -12.23 1.93 -4.87
CA VAL A 19 -12.77 0.65 -4.42
C VAL A 19 -12.57 -0.40 -5.52
N LEU A 20 -11.87 -1.46 -5.17
CA LEU A 20 -11.54 -2.59 -6.03
C LEU A 20 -12.52 -3.74 -5.75
N ASP A 21 -12.90 -4.45 -6.81
CA ASP A 21 -13.46 -5.79 -6.67
C ASP A 21 -12.35 -6.82 -6.35
N GLU A 22 -12.74 -8.08 -6.16
CA GLU A 22 -11.82 -9.15 -5.79
C GLU A 22 -10.79 -9.43 -6.88
N ASP A 23 -11.21 -9.50 -8.15
CA ASP A 23 -10.34 -9.79 -9.29
C ASP A 23 -9.29 -8.68 -9.47
N THR A 24 -9.69 -7.40 -9.34
CA THR A 24 -8.79 -6.25 -9.46
C THR A 24 -7.84 -6.17 -8.28
N CYS A 25 -8.30 -6.52 -7.07
CA CYS A 25 -7.45 -6.61 -5.89
C CYS A 25 -6.37 -7.69 -6.09
N TRP A 26 -6.77 -8.89 -6.53
CA TRP A 26 -5.81 -9.95 -6.83
C TRP A 26 -4.80 -9.56 -7.90
N GLN A 27 -5.27 -8.93 -9.00
CA GLN A 27 -4.41 -8.46 -10.08
C GLN A 27 -3.40 -7.42 -9.59
N LEU A 28 -3.80 -6.49 -8.70
CA LEU A 28 -2.90 -5.52 -8.10
C LEU A 28 -1.75 -6.19 -7.35
N PHE A 29 -2.06 -7.15 -6.46
CA PHE A 29 -1.03 -7.85 -5.69
C PHE A 29 -0.12 -8.67 -6.61
N SER A 30 -0.69 -9.32 -7.64
CA SER A 30 0.08 -10.03 -8.66
C SER A 30 1.02 -9.10 -9.43
N ASP A 31 0.55 -7.93 -9.86
CA ASP A 31 1.36 -6.95 -10.60
C ASP A 31 2.49 -6.38 -9.74
N VAL A 32 2.21 -6.05 -8.47
CA VAL A 32 3.25 -5.58 -7.53
C VAL A 32 4.30 -6.66 -7.32
N ALA A 33 3.91 -7.93 -7.18
CA ALA A 33 4.84 -9.04 -7.01
C ALA A 33 5.74 -9.25 -8.24
N ASN A 34 5.21 -9.06 -9.45
CA ASN A 34 5.92 -9.34 -10.70
C ASN A 34 6.75 -8.16 -11.22
N PHE A 35 6.28 -6.92 -11.00
CA PHE A 35 6.85 -5.73 -11.62
C PHE A 35 7.38 -4.69 -10.61
N GLY A 36 7.06 -4.83 -9.32
CA GLY A 36 7.54 -3.95 -8.28
C GLY A 36 9.01 -4.22 -7.91
N THR A 37 9.74 -3.16 -7.57
CA THR A 37 11.08 -3.25 -6.98
C THR A 37 11.07 -2.77 -5.52
N ASP A 38 12.07 -3.16 -4.73
CA ASP A 38 12.25 -2.71 -3.34
C ASP A 38 11.00 -2.90 -2.46
N ILE A 39 10.26 -3.98 -2.71
CA ILE A 39 8.95 -4.23 -2.10
C ILE A 39 9.11 -4.38 -0.59
N ARG A 40 8.37 -3.55 0.16
CA ARG A 40 8.21 -3.67 1.61
C ARG A 40 6.74 -3.79 1.94
N ILE A 41 6.41 -4.79 2.74
CA ILE A 41 5.05 -5.11 3.13
C ILE A 41 4.89 -4.81 4.61
N THR A 42 3.78 -4.19 4.98
CA THR A 42 3.39 -3.98 6.38
C THR A 42 1.94 -4.38 6.54
N VAL A 43 1.69 -5.37 7.40
CA VAL A 43 0.34 -5.75 7.79
C VAL A 43 -0.10 -4.95 9.01
N LYS A 44 -1.38 -4.56 9.03
CA LYS A 44 -2.01 -3.91 10.17
C LYS A 44 -3.06 -4.85 10.75
N CYS A 45 -2.75 -5.43 11.90
CA CYS A 45 -3.67 -6.26 12.65
C CYS A 45 -4.54 -5.38 13.57
N GLY A 46 -5.73 -5.89 13.93
CA GLY A 46 -6.56 -5.28 14.96
C GLY A 46 -5.89 -5.35 16.34
N HIS A 47 -6.51 -4.72 17.35
CA HIS A 47 -5.98 -4.46 18.71
C HIS A 47 -5.47 -5.67 19.53
N ARG A 48 -5.45 -6.90 19.00
CA ARG A 48 -5.09 -8.12 19.72
C ARG A 48 -3.72 -8.71 19.37
N ASP A 49 -3.18 -8.41 18.20
CA ASP A 49 -1.90 -9.00 17.79
C ASP A 49 -0.98 -7.90 17.28
N HIS A 50 0.04 -7.57 18.08
CA HIS A 50 1.23 -6.95 17.52
C HIS A 50 1.87 -7.99 16.60
N GLY A 51 1.49 -7.95 15.31
CA GLY A 51 2.09 -8.79 14.30
C GLY A 51 3.60 -8.59 14.32
N GLU A 52 4.32 -9.62 14.75
CA GLU A 52 5.75 -9.71 14.54
C GLU A 52 6.00 -9.45 13.04
N LEU A 53 6.97 -8.60 12.74
CA LEU A 53 7.48 -8.34 11.39
C LEU A 53 8.18 -9.60 10.87
N VAL A 54 7.45 -10.69 10.74
CA VAL A 54 7.90 -11.83 9.96
C VAL A 54 7.89 -11.37 8.50
N PRO A 55 8.98 -11.55 7.75
CA PRO A 55 8.97 -11.25 6.33
C PRO A 55 7.91 -12.14 5.66
N ILE A 56 6.79 -11.54 5.28
CA ILE A 56 5.76 -12.16 4.45
C ILE A 56 5.93 -11.72 3.00
N THR A 57 5.51 -12.57 2.08
CA THR A 57 5.44 -12.33 0.65
C THR A 57 4.19 -11.53 0.27
N VAL A 58 4.15 -11.01 -0.96
CA VAL A 58 2.98 -10.30 -1.50
C VAL A 58 1.76 -11.22 -1.55
N GLY A 59 1.95 -12.50 -1.89
CA GLY A 59 0.89 -13.51 -1.90
C GLY A 59 0.31 -13.78 -0.50
N GLU A 60 1.17 -14.02 0.50
CA GLU A 60 0.73 -14.22 1.90
C GLU A 60 0.00 -12.99 2.45
N ALA A 61 0.42 -11.78 2.07
CA ALA A 61 -0.27 -10.56 2.45
C ALA A 61 -1.67 -10.44 1.83
N HIS A 62 -1.82 -10.84 0.56
CA HIS A 62 -3.12 -10.91 -0.11
C HIS A 62 -4.03 -11.93 0.59
N GLU A 63 -3.53 -13.14 0.86
CA GLU A 63 -4.27 -14.20 1.56
C GLU A 63 -4.74 -13.73 2.94
N ALA A 64 -3.86 -13.11 3.74
CA ALA A 64 -4.23 -12.58 5.05
C ALA A 64 -5.35 -11.53 4.97
N LEU A 65 -5.36 -10.70 3.91
CA LEU A 65 -6.42 -9.72 3.69
C LEU A 65 -7.74 -10.40 3.28
N VAL A 66 -7.67 -11.41 2.39
CA VAL A 66 -8.84 -12.19 1.97
C VAL A 66 -9.42 -13.01 3.12
N HIS A 67 -8.60 -13.52 4.04
CA HIS A 67 -9.11 -14.30 5.17
C HIS A 67 -9.62 -13.45 6.36
N ASN A 68 -9.52 -12.11 6.28
CA ASN A 68 -9.80 -11.18 7.38
C ASN A 68 -8.86 -11.35 8.59
N ASP A 69 -7.68 -11.92 8.38
CA ASP A 69 -6.66 -12.06 9.42
C ASP A 69 -6.00 -10.71 9.74
N VAL A 70 -6.01 -9.79 8.77
CA VAL A 70 -5.50 -8.42 8.90
C VAL A 70 -6.55 -7.40 8.50
N VAL A 71 -6.46 -6.20 9.09
CA VAL A 71 -7.38 -5.09 8.81
C VAL A 71 -6.93 -4.34 7.54
N ALA A 72 -5.63 -4.26 7.30
CA ALA A 72 -5.07 -3.64 6.11
C ALA A 72 -3.68 -4.18 5.78
N VAL A 73 -3.31 -4.07 4.51
CA VAL A 73 -1.96 -4.30 4.00
C VAL A 73 -1.43 -3.01 3.40
N GLN A 74 -0.20 -2.64 3.74
CA GLN A 74 0.53 -1.56 3.09
C GLN A 74 1.68 -2.15 2.25
N LEU A 75 1.70 -1.82 0.95
CA LEU A 75 2.73 -2.18 0.00
C LEU A 75 3.51 -0.91 -0.34
N ARG A 76 4.83 -0.93 -0.12
CA ARG A 76 5.75 0.11 -0.62
C ARG A 76 6.63 -0.50 -1.68
N TYR A 77 6.71 0.11 -2.85
CA TYR A 77 7.46 -0.45 -3.97
C TYR A 77 7.86 0.63 -4.98
N GLY A 78 8.90 0.35 -5.75
CA GLY A 78 9.29 1.11 -6.94
C GLY A 78 8.59 0.56 -8.18
N TYR A 79 8.09 1.44 -9.05
CA TYR A 79 7.58 1.08 -10.37
C TYR A 79 7.63 2.27 -11.32
N GLN A 80 8.18 2.07 -12.53
CA GLN A 80 8.34 3.09 -13.56
C GLN A 80 9.03 4.38 -13.06
N GLY A 81 10.10 4.25 -12.28
CA GLY A 81 10.86 5.37 -11.73
C GLY A 81 10.15 6.17 -10.64
N CYS A 82 8.97 5.72 -10.19
CA CYS A 82 8.23 6.32 -9.09
C CYS A 82 8.26 5.39 -7.87
N SER A 83 8.15 5.99 -6.69
CA SER A 83 7.84 5.26 -5.46
C SER A 83 6.34 5.28 -5.22
N TRP A 84 5.80 4.13 -4.85
CA TRP A 84 4.39 3.92 -4.57
C TRP A 84 4.22 3.42 -3.14
N CYS A 85 3.15 3.88 -2.49
CA CYS A 85 2.69 3.40 -1.21
C CYS A 85 1.19 3.15 -1.30
N ASP A 86 0.83 1.87 -1.44
CA ASP A 86 -0.56 1.43 -1.50
C ASP A 86 -0.97 0.88 -0.15
N THR A 87 -2.12 1.32 0.35
CA THR A 87 -2.77 0.76 1.53
C THR A 87 -4.10 0.17 1.11
N VAL A 88 -4.21 -1.15 1.20
CA VAL A 88 -5.41 -1.92 0.83
C VAL A 88 -6.09 -2.43 2.08
N MET A 89 -7.40 -2.26 2.17
CA MET A 89 -8.21 -2.70 3.30
C MET A 89 -9.56 -3.20 2.81
N ARG A 90 -10.21 -4.11 3.54
CA ARG A 90 -11.56 -4.54 3.19
C ARG A 90 -12.56 -3.38 3.33
N TYR A 91 -13.51 -3.31 2.41
CA TYR A 91 -14.55 -2.28 2.38
C TYR A 91 -15.83 -2.81 1.71
N GLY A 92 -16.87 -3.07 2.50
CA GLY A 92 -18.08 -3.73 2.02
C GLY A 92 -17.77 -5.09 1.41
N ASP A 93 -18.27 -5.35 0.21
CA ASP A 93 -18.01 -6.57 -0.56
C ASP A 93 -16.69 -6.52 -1.38
N GLY A 94 -15.93 -5.43 -1.29
CA GLY A 94 -14.68 -5.24 -2.03
C GLY A 94 -13.53 -4.75 -1.15
N TYR A 95 -12.59 -4.03 -1.77
CA TYR A 95 -11.37 -3.56 -1.12
C TYR A 95 -11.15 -2.09 -1.42
N ARG A 96 -11.01 -1.26 -0.38
CA ARG A 96 -10.58 0.11 -0.56
C ARG A 96 -9.06 0.15 -0.70
N ILE A 97 -8.60 0.86 -1.73
CA ILE A 97 -7.19 1.23 -1.89
C ILE A 97 -7.00 2.71 -1.64
N ILE A 98 -5.94 3.05 -0.93
CA ILE A 98 -5.38 4.40 -0.85
C ILE A 98 -3.96 4.32 -1.38
N ARG A 99 -3.66 5.08 -2.42
CA ARG A 99 -2.40 5.04 -3.16
C ARG A 99 -1.73 6.40 -3.08
N ILE A 100 -0.46 6.40 -2.70
CA ILE A 100 0.39 7.58 -2.68
C ILE A 100 1.52 7.37 -3.66
N LYS A 101 1.68 8.31 -4.59
CA LYS A 101 2.75 8.32 -5.57
C LYS A 101 3.71 9.47 -5.29
N SER A 102 5.00 9.17 -5.21
CA SER A 102 6.05 10.18 -5.14
C SER A 102 7.06 9.95 -6.27
N THR A 103 7.35 11.01 -7.01
CA THR A 103 8.52 11.05 -7.89
C THR A 103 9.76 11.27 -7.02
N ASN A 104 10.75 10.38 -7.16
CA ASN A 104 12.07 10.59 -6.57
C ASN A 104 12.81 11.72 -7.28
#